data_AF-H1FX86-F1
#
_entry.id   AF-H1FX86-F1
#
_cell.length_a   1.000
_cell.length_b   1.000
_cell.length_c   1.000
_cell.angle_alpha   90.00
_cell.angle_beta   90.00
_cell.angle_gamma   90.00
#
_symmetry.space_group_name_H-M   'P 1'
#
loop_
_entity.id
_entity.type
_entity.pdbx_description
1 polymer ?
#
loop_
_entity_poly.entity_id
_entity_poly.type
_entity_poly.pdbx_seq_one_letter_code
_entity_poly.pdbx_strand_id
1 'polypeptide(L)' 'MGFYTPIAWWTGSFGDYVALIIFQILDAYNNQEEEKEFQEIALDYCNNRTWGNQLYMKDHICNLSHKVYLAIQENKK' A
#
# COMPACT_ATOMS: atom_id res chain seq x y z
N MET A 1 -2.34 1.23 -19.27
CA MET A 1 -2.45 0.46 -18.02
C MET A 1 -1.38 -0.62 -18.02
N GLY A 2 -0.43 -0.56 -17.10
CA GLY A 2 0.61 -1.57 -16.94
C GLY A 2 0.65 -1.99 -15.48
N PHE A 3 0.31 -3.25 -15.20
CA PHE A 3 0.46 -3.84 -13.88
C PHE A 3 1.93 -4.27 -13.72
N TYR A 4 2.69 -3.57 -12.88
CA TYR A 4 4.06 -3.96 -12.55
C TYR A 4 4.05 -4.73 -11.23
N THR A 5 3.63 -5.99 -11.30
CA THR A 5 3.91 -6.95 -10.22
C THR A 5 5.10 -7.79 -10.66
N PRO A 6 6.31 -7.57 -10.10
CA PRO A 6 7.46 -8.38 -10.44
C PRO A 6 7.13 -9.85 -10.15
N ILE A 7 7.46 -10.74 -11.09
CA ILE A 7 7.28 -12.20 -10.93
C ILE A 7 8.02 -12.70 -9.66
N ALA A 8 9.05 -11.98 -9.21
CA ALA A 8 9.79 -12.23 -7.96
C ALA A 8 9.01 -11.97 -6.66
N TRP A 9 7.80 -11.41 -6.69
CA TRP A 9 6.94 -11.28 -5.49
C TRP A 9 5.95 -12.45 -5.34
N TRP A 10 6.04 -13.43 -6.24
CA TRP A 10 5.26 -14.67 -6.20
C TRP A 10 5.94 -15.75 -5.33
N THR A 11 6.66 -15.35 -4.28
CA THR A 11 7.45 -16.27 -3.43
C THR A 11 7.45 -15.90 -1.93
N GLY A 12 6.66 -16.64 -1.14
CA GLY A 12 7.03 -17.19 0.18
C GLY A 12 7.28 -16.29 1.41
N SER A 13 7.48 -14.97 1.28
CA SER A 13 7.83 -14.10 2.40
C SER A 13 6.74 -13.08 2.76
N PHE A 14 6.52 -12.89 4.07
CA PHE A 14 5.65 -11.84 4.60
C PHE A 14 6.03 -10.45 4.11
N GLY A 15 7.34 -10.19 3.93
CA GLY A 15 7.84 -8.90 3.44
C GLY A 15 7.35 -8.57 2.03
N ASP A 16 7.37 -9.55 1.13
CA ASP A 16 6.91 -9.34 -0.25
C ASP A 16 5.40 -9.11 -0.32
N TYR A 17 4.63 -9.80 0.53
CA TYR A 17 3.21 -9.55 0.67
C TYR A 17 2.91 -8.12 1.16
N VAL A 18 3.63 -7.66 2.18
CA VAL A 18 3.50 -6.29 2.69
C VAL A 18 3.89 -5.26 1.63
N ALA A 19 5.02 -5.49 0.95
CA ALA A 19 5.48 -4.62 -0.13
C ALA A 19 4.42 -4.51 -1.24
N LEU A 20 3.88 -5.64 -1.71
CA LEU A 20 2.83 -5.68 -2.72
C LEU A 20 1.63 -4.80 -2.33
N ILE A 21 1.18 -4.87 -1.08
CA ILE A 21 0.07 -4.04 -0.60
C ILE A 21 0.41 -2.56 -0.65
N ILE A 22 1.60 -2.19 -0.19
CA ILE A 22 2.05 -0.80 -0.21
C ILE A 22 2.08 -0.27 -1.65
N PHE A 23 2.59 -1.05 -2.60
CA PHE A 23 2.58 -0.67 -4.01
C PHE A 23 1.17 -0.52 -4.58
N GLN A 24 0.24 -1.40 -4.20
CA GLN A 24 -1.17 -1.29 -4.61
C GLN A 24 -1.83 -0.01 -4.06
N ILE A 25 -1.53 0.38 -2.81
CA ILE A 25 -2.02 1.63 -2.21
C ILE A 25 -1.42 2.85 -2.94
N LEU A 26 -0.11 2.83 -3.22
CA LEU A 26 0.56 3.90 -3.97
C LEU A 26 -0.01 4.02 -5.39
N ASP A 27 -0.28 2.91 -6.05
CA ASP A 27 -0.90 2.89 -7.38
C ASP A 27 -2.32 3.45 -7.34
N ALA A 28 -3.12 3.08 -6.33
CA ALA A 28 -4.45 3.66 -6.12
C ALA A 28 -4.40 5.19 -5.92
N TYR A 29 -3.42 5.70 -5.18
CA TYR A 29 -3.22 7.14 -5.01
C TYR A 29 -2.79 7.84 -6.29
N ASN A 30 -1.90 7.23 -7.09
CA ASN A 30 -1.45 7.83 -8.35
C ASN A 30 -2.53 7.81 -9.45
N ASN A 31 -3.46 6.85 -9.42
CA ASN A 31 -4.53 6.69 -10.41
C ASN A 31 -5.91 7.11 -9.87
N GLN A 32 -5.96 7.88 -8.78
CA GLN A 32 -7.23 8.34 -8.22
C GLN A 32 -7.97 9.27 -9.19
N GLU A 33 -9.28 9.10 -9.32
CA GLU A 33 -10.14 9.97 -10.12
C GLU A 33 -10.54 11.25 -9.37
N GLU A 34 -10.71 11.12 -8.04
CA GLU A 34 -10.98 12.23 -7.12
C GLU A 34 -9.73 12.51 -6.29
N GLU A 35 -9.42 13.78 -6.07
CA GLU A 35 -8.27 14.19 -5.25
C GLU A 35 -8.56 13.92 -3.77
N LYS A 36 -7.92 12.87 -3.23
CA LYS A 36 -7.96 12.47 -1.82
C LYS A 36 -6.57 12.48 -1.20
N GLU A 37 -6.53 12.63 0.11
CA GLU A 37 -5.30 12.51 0.87
C GLU A 37 -4.80 11.06 0.88
N PHE A 38 -3.47 10.87 0.86
CA PHE A 38 -2.89 9.52 0.81
C PHE A 38 -3.35 8.65 1.99
N GLN A 39 -3.49 9.25 3.18
CA GLN A 39 -3.96 8.54 4.37
C GLN A 39 -5.38 8.00 4.20
N GLU A 40 -6.27 8.75 3.54
CA GLU A 40 -7.65 8.33 3.31
C GLU A 40 -7.68 7.13 2.37
N ILE A 41 -6.89 7.16 1.29
CA ILE A 41 -6.81 6.04 0.34
C ILE A 41 -6.21 4.80 1.00
N ALA A 42 -5.15 4.97 1.79
CA ALA A 42 -4.54 3.86 2.52
C ALA A 42 -5.53 3.23 3.53
N LEU A 43 -6.29 4.07 4.22
CA LEU A 43 -7.30 3.63 5.19
C LEU A 43 -8.47 2.93 4.50
N ASP A 44 -8.98 3.47 3.40
CA ASP A 44 -10.04 2.86 2.59
C ASP A 44 -9.59 1.52 2.03
N TYR A 45 -8.38 1.45 1.46
CA TYR A 45 -7.81 0.20 0.97
C TYR A 45 -7.70 -0.85 2.09
N CYS A 46 -7.23 -0.43 3.27
CA CYS A 46 -7.11 -1.32 4.42
C CYS A 46 -8.47 -1.71 5.02
N ASN A 47 -9.48 -0.84 5.00
CA ASN A 47 -10.83 -1.14 5.50
C ASN A 47 -11.58 -2.12 4.61
N ASN A 48 -11.42 -1.99 3.29
CA ASN A 48 -12.13 -2.80 2.31
C ASN A 48 -11.54 -4.21 2.12
N ARG A 49 -10.46 -4.53 2.85
CA ARG A 49 -9.75 -5.80 2.75
C ARG A 49 -10.08 -6.74 3.89
N THR A 50 -10.23 -8.02 3.58
CA THR A 50 -10.39 -9.06 4.59
C THR A 50 -9.03 -9.44 5.19
N TRP A 51 -8.81 -9.11 6.46
CA TRP A 51 -7.58 -9.44 7.21
C TRP A 51 -7.65 -10.78 7.96
N GLY A 52 -8.80 -11.47 7.93
CA GLY A 52 -9.02 -12.68 8.71
C GLY A 52 -8.79 -12.43 10.21
N ASN A 53 -7.98 -13.28 10.85
CA ASN A 53 -7.67 -13.16 12.29
C ASN A 53 -6.57 -12.14 12.60
N GLN A 54 -5.96 -11.52 11.59
CA GLN A 54 -4.76 -10.69 11.73
C GLN A 54 -5.10 -9.19 11.69
N LEU A 55 -5.99 -8.75 12.59
CA LEU A 55 -6.43 -7.35 12.65
C LEU A 55 -5.28 -6.37 12.87
N TYR A 56 -4.23 -6.78 13.59
CA TYR A 56 -3.04 -5.95 13.83
C TYR A 56 -2.31 -5.56 12.52
N MET A 57 -2.41 -6.39 11.47
CA MET A 57 -1.75 -6.11 10.20
C MET A 57 -2.35 -4.91 9.48
N LYS A 58 -3.65 -4.67 9.66
CA LYS A 58 -4.34 -3.54 9.05
C LYS A 58 -3.66 -2.22 9.44
N ASP A 59 -3.57 -1.97 10.74
CA ASP A 59 -2.99 -0.73 11.26
C ASP A 59 -1.49 -0.67 10.97
N HIS A 60 -0.79 -1.82 11.06
CA HIS A 60 0.62 -1.88 10.74
C HIS A 60 0.92 -1.49 9.29
N ILE A 61 0.17 -2.03 8.33
CA ILE A 61 0.36 -1.78 6.91
C ILE A 61 -0.08 -0.36 6.54
N CYS A 62 -1.17 0.14 7.11
CA CYS A 62 -1.60 1.53 6.88
C CYS A 62 -0.55 2.54 7.38
N ASN A 63 0.05 2.29 8.55
CA ASN A 63 1.14 3.13 9.06
C ASN A 63 2.41 3.00 8.23
N LEU A 64 2.75 1.80 7.78
CA LEU A 64 3.94 1.55 6.98
C LEU A 64 3.82 2.19 5.60
N SER A 65 2.67 2.08 4.94
CA SER A 65 2.42 2.71 3.64
C SER A 65 2.54 4.23 3.74
N HIS A 66 2.02 4.84 4.82
CA HIS A 66 2.17 6.29 5.04
C HIS A 66 3.63 6.72 5.21
N LYS A 67 4.43 5.96 5.98
CA LYS A 67 5.87 6.23 6.13
C LYS A 67 6.62 6.13 4.81
N VAL A 68 6.30 5.11 3.99
CA VAL A 68 6.90 4.95 2.66
C VAL A 68 6.54 6.13 1.77
N TYR A 69 5.28 6.57 1.78
CA TYR A 69 4.85 7.74 1.03
C TYR A 69 5.64 8.99 1.42
N LEU A 70 5.78 9.28 2.71
CA LEU A 70 6.58 10.43 3.18
C LEU A 70 8.05 10.34 2.75
N ALA A 71 8.67 9.16 2.86
CA ALA A 71 10.05 8.95 2.42
C ALA A 71 10.22 9.18 0.91
N ILE A 72 9.24 8.79 0.09
CA ILE A 72 9.22 9.05 -1.35
C ILE A 72 9.12 10.56 -1.62
N GLN A 73 8.24 11.27 -0.90
CA GLN A 73 8.09 12.73 -1.08
C GLN A 73 9.35 13.49 -0.66
N GLU A 74 10.04 13.04 0.39
CA GLU A 74 11.31 13.62 0.83
C GLU A 74 12.42 13.45 -0.23
N ASN A 75 12.50 12.28 -0.88
CA ASN A 75 13.49 12.00 -1.93
C ASN A 75 13.15 12.63 -3.30
N LYS A 76 11.97 13.24 -3.46
CA LYS A 76 11.59 13.99 -4.68
C LYS A 76 12.04 15.46 -4.66
N LYS A 77 12.50 15.97 -3.51
CA LYS A 77 13.09 17.31 -3.36
C LYS A 77 14.55 17.33 -3.79
#